data_AF-A0A851SAD3-F1
#
_entry.id   AF-A0A851SAD3-F1
#
_cell.length_a   1.000
_cell.length_b   1.000
_cell.length_c   1.000
_cell.angle_alpha   90.00
_cell.angle_beta   90.00
_cell.angle_gamma   90.00
#
_symmetry.space_group_name_H-M   'P 1'
#
loop_
_entity.id
_entity.type
_entity.pdbx_description
1 polymer ?
#
loop_
_entity_poly.entity_id
_entity_poly.type
_entity_poly.pdbx_seq_one_letter_code
_entity_poly.pdbx_strand_id
1 'polypeptide(L)'
;PPPPLQYSLLLQHLVGDKRQPRVWDPAALGGIPCPPKSEEQKMVERVMESCPFKAALACVGGFVLGGAFGIFTAGIDTNVGFDPKDPYRTPTAKEVLKDMGQRGISYAKNFAIVGAMFSCTECMVESYRGKSDWKNSVISGCITGGAIGFRAGLKAGVIGCGGFAAFSAAVDYYLR
;
A
#
# COMPACT_ATOMS: atom_id res chain seq x y z
N PRO A 1 -23.79 34.17 -52.69
CA PRO A 1 -22.78 33.10 -52.51
C PRO A 1 -22.13 33.24 -51.13
N PRO A 2 -22.12 32.21 -50.28
CA PRO A 2 -21.43 32.29 -48.99
C PRO A 2 -19.90 32.41 -49.21
N PRO A 3 -19.18 33.11 -48.31
CA PRO A 3 -17.73 33.29 -48.43
C PRO A 3 -16.99 31.95 -48.35
N PRO A 4 -15.82 31.80 -49.00
CA PRO A 4 -15.05 30.56 -48.94
C PRO A 4 -14.59 30.28 -47.50
N LEU A 5 -14.93 29.11 -46.98
CA LEU A 5 -14.49 28.64 -45.67
C LEU A 5 -12.98 28.45 -45.66
N GLN A 6 -12.26 29.32 -44.94
CA GLN A 6 -10.83 29.16 -44.68
C GLN A 6 -10.62 28.29 -43.43
N TYR A 7 -10.34 27.01 -43.64
CA TYR A 7 -10.11 26.05 -42.56
C TYR A 7 -8.99 26.47 -41.59
N SER A 8 -7.92 27.09 -42.09
CA SER A 8 -6.81 27.60 -41.27
C SER A 8 -7.26 28.66 -40.26
N LEU A 9 -8.15 29.56 -40.67
CA LEU A 9 -8.69 30.62 -39.81
C LEU A 9 -9.66 30.04 -38.78
N LEU A 10 -10.42 29.02 -39.16
CA LEU A 10 -11.37 28.32 -38.28
C LEU A 10 -10.62 27.48 -37.21
N LEU A 11 -9.54 26.80 -37.60
CA LEU A 11 -8.62 26.10 -36.68
C LEU A 11 -8.00 27.06 -35.65
N GLN A 12 -7.61 28.28 -36.06
CA GLN A 12 -7.08 29.30 -35.13
C GLN A 12 -8.09 29.69 -34.05
N HIS A 13 -9.40 29.68 -34.34
CA HIS A 13 -10.45 30.01 -33.38
C HIS A 13 -10.91 28.82 -32.53
N LEU A 14 -10.76 27.58 -33.03
CA LEU A 14 -11.16 26.38 -32.29
C LEU A 14 -10.06 25.83 -31.38
N VAL A 15 -8.80 25.78 -31.86
CA VAL A 15 -7.67 25.13 -31.17
C VAL A 15 -6.45 26.06 -31.03
N GLY A 16 -6.43 27.20 -31.72
CA GLY A 16 -5.30 28.14 -31.70
C GLY A 16 -5.44 29.27 -30.67
N ASP A 17 -4.51 30.22 -30.75
CA ASP A 17 -4.37 31.34 -29.80
C ASP A 17 -5.57 32.30 -29.79
N LYS A 18 -6.39 32.28 -30.85
CA LYS A 18 -7.62 33.09 -30.96
C LYS A 18 -8.83 32.43 -30.31
N ARG A 19 -8.65 31.26 -29.66
CA ARG A 19 -9.72 30.57 -28.94
C ARG A 19 -10.16 31.38 -27.74
N GLN A 20 -11.45 31.71 -27.67
CA GLN A 20 -12.03 32.36 -26.51
C GLN A 20 -12.43 31.35 -25.42
N PRO A 21 -12.38 31.72 -24.12
CA PRO A 21 -12.85 30.87 -23.03
C PRO A 21 -14.33 30.55 -23.24
N ARG A 22 -14.66 29.26 -23.25
CA ARG A 22 -16.04 28.78 -23.33
C ARG A 22 -16.38 28.06 -22.05
N VAL A 23 -17.49 28.44 -21.42
CA VAL A 23 -18.05 27.71 -20.28
C VAL A 23 -18.75 26.49 -20.85
N TRP A 24 -18.27 25.30 -20.49
CA TRP A 24 -18.87 24.04 -20.89
C TRP A 24 -19.75 23.55 -19.76
N ASP A 25 -21.01 23.25 -20.06
CA ASP A 25 -21.84 22.48 -19.14
C ASP A 25 -21.39 21.01 -19.21
N PRO A 26 -20.89 20.42 -18.12
CA PRO A 26 -20.48 19.02 -18.09
C PRO A 26 -21.62 18.05 -18.40
N ALA A 27 -22.88 18.47 -18.28
CA ALA A 27 -24.05 17.68 -18.68
C ALA A 27 -24.35 17.73 -20.20
N ALA A 28 -23.77 18.71 -20.92
CA ALA A 28 -24.03 18.92 -22.35
C ALA A 28 -23.06 18.15 -23.27
N LEU A 29 -21.89 17.74 -22.77
CA LEU A 29 -20.98 16.84 -23.49
C LEU A 29 -21.41 15.39 -23.21
N GLY A 30 -21.90 14.71 -24.26
CA GLY A 30 -22.65 13.45 -24.16
C GLY A 30 -22.02 12.35 -23.29
N GLY A 31 -22.89 11.56 -22.68
CA GLY A 31 -22.58 10.46 -21.76
C GLY A 31 -23.73 10.23 -20.76
N ILE A 32 -23.49 9.38 -19.77
CA ILE A 32 -24.35 9.29 -18.57
C ILE A 32 -24.06 10.55 -17.73
N PRO A 33 -25.06 11.34 -17.33
CA PRO A 33 -24.82 12.52 -16.49
C PRO A 33 -24.17 12.07 -15.18
N CYS A 34 -22.89 12.44 -14.99
CA CYS A 34 -22.19 12.16 -13.76
C CYS A 34 -22.87 12.93 -12.62
N PRO A 35 -23.25 12.26 -11.51
CA PRO A 35 -23.83 12.96 -10.37
C PRO A 35 -22.84 14.04 -9.89
N PRO A 36 -23.29 15.27 -9.61
CA PRO A 36 -22.41 16.33 -9.16
C PRO A 36 -21.80 15.94 -7.81
N LYS A 37 -20.52 15.57 -7.82
CA LYS A 37 -19.73 15.31 -6.61
C LYS A 37 -19.26 16.65 -6.03
N SER A 38 -19.43 16.83 -4.72
CA SER A 38 -18.89 18.01 -4.03
C SER A 38 -17.36 18.05 -4.16
N GLU A 39 -16.76 19.25 -4.06
CA GLU A 39 -15.30 19.36 -4.08
C GLU A 39 -14.64 18.60 -2.93
N GLU A 40 -15.31 18.54 -1.79
CA GLU A 40 -14.91 17.75 -0.62
C GLU A 40 -14.88 16.24 -0.94
N GLN A 41 -15.92 15.71 -1.61
CA GLN A 41 -15.96 14.30 -2.00
C GLN A 41 -14.83 13.94 -2.95
N LYS A 42 -14.53 14.81 -3.93
CA LYS A 42 -13.41 14.61 -4.87
C LYS A 42 -12.07 14.60 -4.14
N MET A 43 -11.91 15.44 -3.12
CA MET A 43 -10.69 15.46 -2.31
C MET A 43 -10.54 14.16 -1.50
N VAL A 44 -11.63 13.68 -0.89
CA VAL A 44 -11.64 12.42 -0.12
C VAL A 44 -11.28 11.23 -1.01
N GLU A 45 -11.90 11.10 -2.18
CA GLU A 45 -11.60 10.02 -3.14
C GLU A 45 -10.12 10.02 -3.55
N ARG A 46 -9.56 11.20 -3.86
CA ARG A 46 -8.13 11.33 -4.20
C ARG A 46 -7.21 10.91 -3.06
N VAL A 47 -7.56 11.25 -1.82
CA VAL A 47 -6.78 10.84 -0.64
C VAL A 47 -6.84 9.33 -0.46
N MET A 48 -8.03 8.73 -0.58
CA MET A 48 -8.21 7.29 -0.41
C MET A 48 -7.48 6.46 -1.47
N GLU A 49 -7.36 6.97 -2.69
CA GLU A 49 -6.63 6.31 -3.77
C GLU A 49 -5.10 6.55 -3.71
N SER A 50 -4.65 7.50 -2.90
CA SER A 50 -3.23 7.83 -2.81
C SER A 50 -2.40 6.71 -2.17
N CYS A 51 -1.25 6.42 -2.77
CA CYS A 51 -0.27 5.46 -2.23
C CYS A 51 0.12 5.71 -0.76
N PRO A 52 0.37 6.95 -0.27
CA PRO A 52 0.70 7.16 1.13
C PRO A 52 -0.45 6.77 2.08
N PHE A 53 -1.70 7.02 1.68
CA PHE A 53 -2.86 6.64 2.48
C PHE A 53 -3.05 5.13 2.51
N LYS A 54 -2.96 4.45 1.36
CA LYS A 54 -2.99 2.97 1.30
C LYS A 54 -1.88 2.35 2.15
N ALA A 55 -0.66 2.89 2.07
CA ALA A 55 0.47 2.43 2.88
C ALA A 55 0.25 2.66 4.38
N ALA A 56 -0.35 3.80 4.78
CA ALA A 56 -0.68 4.07 6.17
C ALA A 56 -1.75 3.09 6.71
N LEU A 57 -2.79 2.81 5.93
CA LEU A 57 -3.79 1.80 6.30
C LEU A 57 -3.16 0.41 6.44
N ALA A 58 -2.31 0.00 5.50
CA ALA A 58 -1.59 -1.28 5.57
C ALA A 58 -0.62 -1.33 6.76
N CYS A 59 0.01 -0.21 7.11
CA CYS A 59 0.87 -0.08 8.28
C CYS A 59 0.09 -0.33 9.58
N VAL A 60 -1.05 0.33 9.75
CA VAL A 60 -1.91 0.17 10.93
C VAL A 60 -2.47 -1.25 11.00
N GLY A 61 -2.96 -1.79 9.87
CA GLY A 61 -3.44 -3.18 9.79
C GLY A 61 -2.35 -4.19 10.15
N GLY A 62 -1.14 -4.01 9.61
CA GLY A 62 0.02 -4.83 9.93
C GLY A 62 0.45 -4.72 11.40
N PHE A 63 0.37 -3.52 11.98
CA PHE A 63 0.68 -3.31 13.40
C PHE A 63 -0.28 -4.08 14.31
N VAL A 64 -1.59 -4.01 14.06
CA VAL A 64 -2.60 -4.71 14.86
C VAL A 64 -2.44 -6.23 14.71
N LEU A 65 -2.30 -6.72 13.48
CA LEU A 65 -2.12 -8.15 13.21
C LEU A 65 -0.82 -8.68 13.84
N GLY A 66 0.29 -7.96 13.67
CA GLY A 66 1.58 -8.33 14.22
C GLY A 66 1.62 -8.25 15.75
N GLY A 67 0.91 -7.31 16.35
CA GLY A 67 0.77 -7.23 17.81
C GLY A 67 -0.01 -8.40 18.38
N ALA A 68 -1.14 -8.75 17.77
CA ALA A 68 -1.93 -9.92 18.17
C ALA A 68 -1.11 -11.22 18.02
N PHE A 69 -0.44 -11.40 16.88
CA PHE A 69 0.45 -12.55 16.65
C PHE A 69 1.63 -12.57 17.63
N GLY A 70 2.23 -11.43 17.93
CA GLY A 70 3.35 -11.31 18.86
C GLY A 70 2.99 -11.62 20.32
N ILE A 71 1.81 -11.22 20.76
CA ILE A 71 1.31 -11.56 22.12
C ILE A 71 0.97 -13.05 22.19
N PHE A 72 0.32 -13.60 21.15
CA PHE A 72 -0.02 -15.02 21.09
C PHE A 72 1.24 -15.90 21.12
N THR A 73 2.24 -15.56 20.31
CA THR A 73 3.52 -16.28 20.27
C THR A 73 4.29 -16.16 21.59
N ALA A 74 4.28 -15.00 22.24
CA ALA A 74 4.88 -14.85 23.56
C ALA A 74 4.16 -15.67 24.64
N GLY A 75 2.86 -15.95 24.48
CA GLY A 75 2.06 -16.75 25.43
C GLY A 75 2.33 -18.26 25.35
N ILE A 76 2.77 -18.76 24.20
CA ILE A 76 3.15 -20.16 24.00
C ILE A 76 4.64 -20.42 24.27
N ASP A 77 5.45 -19.36 24.35
CA ASP A 77 6.88 -19.44 24.55
C ASP A 77 7.20 -19.82 26.00
N THR A 78 7.66 -21.05 26.24
CA THR A 78 7.98 -21.54 27.60
C THR A 78 9.28 -20.96 28.16
N ASN A 79 9.99 -20.14 27.39
CA ASN A 79 11.25 -19.47 27.78
C ASN A 79 11.03 -18.11 28.47
N VAL A 80 9.78 -17.71 28.76
CA VAL A 80 9.47 -16.47 29.50
C VAL A 80 9.87 -16.58 30.97
N GLY A 81 11.14 -16.33 31.28
CA GLY A 81 11.62 -16.25 32.68
C GLY A 81 12.96 -16.87 33.01
N PHE A 82 13.71 -17.43 32.05
CA PHE A 82 15.10 -17.85 32.31
C PHE A 82 16.04 -16.65 32.23
N ASP A 83 16.14 -15.91 33.32
CA ASP A 83 17.22 -14.94 33.50
C ASP A 83 18.53 -15.74 33.72
N PRO A 84 19.59 -15.57 32.90
CA PRO A 84 20.84 -16.32 33.03
C PRO A 84 21.57 -16.11 34.37
N LYS A 85 21.17 -15.08 35.12
CA LYS A 85 21.78 -14.65 36.38
C LYS A 85 21.14 -15.28 37.62
N ASP A 86 19.87 -15.71 37.56
CA ASP A 86 19.15 -16.29 38.71
C ASP A 86 18.04 -17.27 38.27
N PRO A 87 18.32 -18.58 38.16
CA PRO A 87 17.37 -19.59 37.64
C PRO A 87 16.20 -19.95 38.58
N TYR A 88 16.09 -19.34 39.77
CA TYR A 88 15.09 -19.68 40.80
C TYR A 88 14.09 -18.56 41.12
N ARG A 89 14.20 -17.39 40.46
CA ARG A 89 13.25 -16.30 40.65
C ARG A 89 12.01 -16.56 39.80
N THR A 90 10.90 -16.92 40.43
CA THR A 90 9.59 -16.95 39.75
C THR A 90 9.36 -15.56 39.15
N PRO A 91 9.29 -15.41 37.81
CA PRO A 91 9.11 -14.10 37.22
C PRO A 91 7.76 -13.56 37.67
N THR A 92 7.75 -12.33 38.17
CA THR A 92 6.52 -11.67 38.62
C THR A 92 5.59 -11.57 37.42
N ALA A 93 4.28 -11.81 37.58
CA ALA A 93 3.30 -11.69 36.48
C ALA A 93 3.41 -10.36 35.71
N LYS A 94 3.87 -9.29 36.38
CA LYS A 94 4.15 -7.98 35.81
C LYS A 94 5.41 -7.93 34.93
N GLU A 95 6.45 -8.68 35.26
CA GLU A 95 7.69 -8.80 34.48
C GLU A 95 7.42 -9.63 33.21
N VAL A 96 6.69 -10.73 33.34
CA VAL A 96 6.24 -11.55 32.20
C VAL A 96 5.37 -10.73 31.25
N LEU A 97 4.36 -10.03 31.77
CA LEU A 97 3.49 -9.20 30.93
C LEU A 97 4.27 -8.07 30.22
N LYS A 98 5.29 -7.52 30.87
CA LYS A 98 6.16 -6.50 30.26
C LYS A 98 7.02 -7.08 29.14
N ASP A 99 7.62 -8.25 29.33
CA ASP A 99 8.41 -8.92 28.29
C ASP A 99 7.53 -9.35 27.10
N MET A 100 6.35 -9.93 27.37
CA MET A 100 5.35 -10.26 26.34
C MET A 100 4.92 -9.03 25.56
N GLY A 101 4.69 -7.89 26.23
CA GLY A 101 4.34 -6.63 25.59
C GLY A 101 5.48 -6.07 24.72
N GLN A 102 6.73 -6.16 25.17
CA GLN A 102 7.89 -5.74 24.38
C GLN A 102 8.07 -6.59 23.13
N ARG A 103 7.95 -7.91 23.25
CA ARG A 103 7.97 -8.83 22.11
C ARG A 103 6.82 -8.53 21.15
N GLY A 104 5.59 -8.36 21.67
CA GLY A 104 4.41 -7.99 20.89
C GLY A 104 4.60 -6.72 20.07
N ILE A 105 5.15 -5.66 20.68
CA ILE A 105 5.46 -4.39 20.00
C ILE A 105 6.53 -4.59 18.92
N SER A 106 7.53 -5.44 19.15
CA SER A 106 8.57 -5.74 18.16
C SER A 106 7.96 -6.40 16.91
N TYR A 107 7.12 -7.43 17.10
CA TYR A 107 6.38 -8.05 16.00
C TYR A 107 5.47 -7.07 15.28
N ALA A 108 4.68 -6.28 16.03
CA ALA A 108 3.80 -5.25 15.47
C ALA A 108 4.56 -4.29 14.54
N LYS A 109 5.72 -3.78 14.97
CA LYS A 109 6.56 -2.90 14.15
C LYS A 109 7.06 -3.57 12.87
N ASN A 110 7.52 -4.82 12.96
CA ASN A 110 8.01 -5.56 11.79
C ASN A 110 6.90 -5.79 10.76
N PHE A 111 5.72 -6.25 11.19
CA PHE A 111 4.57 -6.45 10.30
C PHE A 111 4.04 -5.14 9.72
N ALA A 112 4.03 -4.06 10.51
CA ALA A 112 3.67 -2.73 10.03
C ALA A 112 4.60 -2.25 8.89
N ILE A 113 5.91 -2.42 9.04
CA ILE A 113 6.90 -2.05 8.02
C ILE A 113 6.72 -2.87 6.76
N VAL A 114 6.56 -4.19 6.88
CA VAL A 114 6.35 -5.10 5.74
C VAL A 114 5.06 -4.74 4.99
N GLY A 115 3.95 -4.55 5.71
CA GLY A 115 2.66 -4.20 5.12
C GLY A 115 2.68 -2.83 4.42
N ALA A 116 3.31 -1.83 5.04
CA ALA A 116 3.46 -0.50 4.45
C ALA A 116 4.30 -0.53 3.17
N MET A 117 5.44 -1.26 3.19
CA MET A 117 6.32 -1.39 2.02
C MET A 117 5.63 -2.12 0.87
N PHE A 118 4.91 -3.21 1.18
CA PHE A 118 4.18 -3.97 0.17
C PHE A 118 3.11 -3.11 -0.52
N SER A 119 2.23 -2.47 0.26
CA SER A 119 1.13 -1.66 -0.28
C SER A 119 1.64 -0.42 -1.04
N CYS A 120 2.70 0.23 -0.54
CA CYS A 120 3.30 1.36 -1.23
C CYS A 120 3.90 0.93 -2.59
N THR A 121 4.67 -0.16 -2.59
CA THR A 121 5.32 -0.66 -3.81
C THR A 121 4.30 -1.14 -4.84
N GLU A 122 3.26 -1.85 -4.40
CA GLU A 122 2.15 -2.25 -5.27
C GLU A 122 1.48 -1.05 -5.93
N CYS A 123 1.12 -0.03 -5.14
CA CYS A 123 0.51 1.19 -5.65
C CYS A 123 1.42 1.94 -6.64
N MET A 124 2.73 1.99 -6.39
CA MET A 124 3.69 2.60 -7.34
C MET A 124 3.81 1.80 -8.64
N VAL A 125 3.84 0.48 -8.57
CA VAL A 125 3.90 -0.40 -9.75
C VAL A 125 2.61 -0.30 -10.57
N GLU A 126 1.46 -0.29 -9.90
CA GLU A 126 0.15 -0.10 -10.52
C GLU A 126 0.05 1.28 -11.20
N SER A 127 0.47 2.33 -10.51
CA SER A 127 0.50 3.70 -11.06
C SER A 127 1.41 3.82 -12.27
N TYR A 128 2.56 3.12 -12.28
CA TYR A 128 3.49 3.12 -13.41
C TYR A 128 2.94 2.33 -14.61
N ARG A 129 2.30 1.18 -14.37
CA ARG A 129 1.80 0.31 -15.46
C ARG A 129 0.41 0.69 -15.97
N GLY A 130 -0.38 1.40 -15.16
CA GLY A 130 -1.78 1.74 -15.47
C GLY A 130 -2.70 0.52 -15.60
N LYS A 131 -2.32 -0.62 -15.01
CA LYS A 131 -3.07 -1.89 -15.05
C LYS A 131 -3.01 -2.59 -13.71
N SER A 132 -4.13 -3.16 -13.26
CA SER A 132 -4.25 -3.97 -12.05
C SER A 132 -4.31 -5.47 -12.38
N ASP A 133 -3.13 -6.09 -12.42
CA ASP A 133 -2.97 -7.53 -12.69
C ASP A 133 -2.22 -8.22 -11.54
N TRP A 134 -2.34 -9.55 -11.42
CA TRP A 134 -1.59 -10.41 -10.49
C TRP A 134 -0.08 -10.18 -10.50
N LYS A 135 0.47 -9.76 -11.65
CA LYS A 135 1.89 -9.42 -11.80
C LYS A 135 2.31 -8.28 -10.87
N ASN A 136 1.42 -7.33 -10.56
CA ASN A 136 1.74 -6.22 -9.66
C ASN A 136 2.03 -6.74 -8.27
N SER A 137 1.17 -7.64 -7.75
CA SER A 137 1.30 -8.30 -6.45
C SER A 137 2.60 -9.11 -6.36
N VAL A 138 2.95 -9.85 -7.42
CA VAL A 138 4.19 -10.66 -7.46
C VAL A 138 5.44 -9.78 -7.51
N ILE A 139 5.44 -8.73 -8.32
CA ILE A 139 6.57 -7.81 -8.46
C ILE A 139 6.77 -7.01 -7.16
N SER A 140 5.69 -6.47 -6.58
CA SER A 140 5.76 -5.73 -5.31
C SER A 140 6.19 -6.63 -4.15
N GLY A 141 5.73 -7.88 -4.13
CA GLY A 141 6.19 -8.91 -3.21
C GLY A 141 7.69 -9.17 -3.34
N CYS A 142 8.19 -9.44 -4.54
CA CYS A 142 9.63 -9.64 -4.78
C CYS A 142 10.46 -8.42 -4.35
N ILE A 143 10.05 -7.21 -4.74
CA ILE A 143 10.80 -5.98 -4.39
C ILE A 143 10.83 -5.79 -2.88
N THR A 144 9.68 -5.94 -2.21
CA THR A 144 9.58 -5.76 -0.75
C THR A 144 10.38 -6.82 0.00
N GLY A 145 10.18 -8.10 -0.33
CA GLY A 145 10.91 -9.21 0.28
C GLY A 145 12.40 -9.18 -0.02
N GLY A 146 12.77 -8.78 -1.23
CA GLY A 146 14.15 -8.59 -1.65
C GLY A 146 14.83 -7.45 -0.91
N ALA A 147 14.18 -6.28 -0.80
CA ALA A 147 14.73 -5.13 -0.08
C ALA A 147 14.93 -5.39 1.42
N ILE A 148 13.98 -6.09 2.04
CA ILE A 148 14.09 -6.47 3.46
C ILE A 148 15.16 -7.54 3.65
N GLY A 149 15.16 -8.58 2.81
CA GLY A 149 16.14 -9.68 2.87
C GLY A 149 17.56 -9.22 2.57
N PHE A 150 17.74 -8.22 1.70
CA PHE A 150 19.06 -7.69 1.34
C PHE A 150 19.80 -7.10 2.54
N ARG A 151 19.09 -6.62 3.58
CA ARG A 151 19.71 -6.18 4.84
C ARG A 151 20.47 -7.29 5.56
N ALA A 152 20.07 -8.55 5.37
CA ALA A 152 20.77 -9.73 5.89
C ALA A 152 21.77 -10.34 4.89
N GLY A 153 21.93 -9.72 3.70
CA GLY A 153 22.86 -10.13 2.65
C GLY A 153 22.19 -10.51 1.34
N LEU A 154 23.00 -10.60 0.26
CA LEU A 154 22.50 -10.85 -1.10
C LEU A 154 21.73 -12.18 -1.22
N LYS A 155 22.23 -13.25 -0.59
CA LYS A 155 21.57 -14.58 -0.60
C LYS A 155 20.18 -14.51 0.04
N ALA A 156 20.07 -13.82 1.18
CA ALA A 156 18.80 -13.61 1.86
C ALA A 156 17.85 -12.73 1.04
N GLY A 157 18.36 -11.74 0.30
CA GLY A 157 17.57 -10.93 -0.63
C GLY A 157 16.96 -11.73 -1.78
N VAL A 158 17.73 -12.62 -2.42
CA VAL A 158 17.21 -13.46 -3.53
C VAL A 158 16.15 -14.44 -3.01
N ILE A 159 16.41 -15.09 -1.88
CA ILE A 159 15.43 -15.99 -1.24
C ILE A 159 14.19 -15.20 -0.79
N GLY A 160 14.39 -14.01 -0.23
CA GLY A 160 13.32 -13.10 0.19
C GLY A 160 12.44 -12.66 -0.97
N CYS A 161 13.02 -12.30 -2.12
CA CYS A 161 12.25 -11.99 -3.32
C CYS A 161 11.41 -13.19 -3.77
N GLY A 162 12.01 -14.38 -3.89
CA GLY A 162 11.28 -15.58 -4.32
C GLY A 162 10.15 -15.97 -3.35
N GLY A 163 10.41 -15.93 -2.05
CA GLY A 163 9.43 -16.27 -1.01
C GLY A 163 8.25 -15.29 -0.98
N PHE A 164 8.52 -13.98 -0.98
CA PHE A 164 7.46 -12.98 -0.98
C PHE A 164 6.71 -12.94 -2.32
N ALA A 165 7.38 -13.14 -3.45
CA ALA A 165 6.72 -13.26 -4.75
C ALA A 165 5.73 -14.43 -4.79
N ALA A 166 6.16 -15.60 -4.29
CA ALA A 166 5.30 -16.79 -4.22
C ALA A 166 4.13 -16.59 -3.24
N PHE A 167 4.40 -16.01 -2.06
CA PHE A 167 3.36 -15.70 -1.08
C PHE A 167 2.32 -14.73 -1.65
N SER A 168 2.76 -13.63 -2.28
CA SER A 168 1.87 -12.65 -2.90
C SER A 168 1.08 -13.27 -4.06
N ALA A 169 1.69 -14.14 -4.86
CA ALA A 169 0.97 -14.88 -5.92
C ALA A 169 -0.14 -15.77 -5.33
N ALA A 170 0.16 -16.49 -4.25
CA ALA A 170 -0.80 -17.39 -3.61
C ALA A 170 -1.96 -16.62 -2.96
N VAL A 171 -1.67 -15.49 -2.32
CA VAL A 171 -2.71 -14.61 -1.75
C VAL A 171 -3.58 -14.01 -2.85
N ASP A 172 -2.98 -13.51 -3.93
CA ASP A 172 -3.72 -12.95 -5.08
C ASP A 172 -4.62 -14.02 -5.72
N TYR A 173 -4.12 -15.26 -5.83
CA TYR A 173 -4.91 -16.39 -6.31
C TYR A 173 -6.06 -16.77 -5.38
N TYR A 174 -5.89 -16.65 -4.06
CA TYR A 174 -6.94 -16.98 -3.08
C TYR A 174 -8.03 -15.89 -2.99
N LEU A 175 -7.65 -14.63 -3.12
CA LEU A 175 -8.56 -13.48 -2.93
C LEU A 175 -9.29 -13.06 -4.23
N ARG A 176 -8.93 -13.62 -5.37
CA ARG A 176 -9.47 -13.26 -6.69
C ARG A 176 -10.44 -14.32 -7.21
#